data_AF-A0A1Y5FVB0-F1
#
_entry.id   AF-A0A1Y5FVB0-F1
#
_cell.length_a   1.000
_cell.length_b   1.000
_cell.length_c   1.000
_cell.angle_alpha   90.00
_cell.angle_beta   90.00
_cell.angle_gamma   90.00
#
_symmetry.space_group_name_H-M   'P 1'
#
loop_
_entity.id
_entity.type
_entity.pdbx_description
1 polymer ?
#
loop_
_entity_poly.entity_id
_entity_poly.type
_entity_poly.pdbx_seq_one_letter_code
_entity_poly.pdbx_strand_id
1 'polypeptide(L)'
;MQRSKLALASLLLALAGCSPSEQATAPLQPVADNPFKLSGDVKHIMQWVLDPAADAVWDSAGSIITAAGTRELAPTTDAGWLAVEHNAAVVAASGNLLLMPGRAVDNQGWQNIAQGLVDAGLLAQAAAKNQDSDALFDAGGQIYRVCKSCHSVYIQGDEPEQSP
;
A
#
# COMPACT_ATOMS: atom_id res chain seq x y z
N MET A 1 -81.76 -25.28 11.96
CA MET A 1 -81.68 -26.54 11.18
C MET A 1 -81.10 -26.22 9.81
N GLN A 2 -79.82 -26.49 9.56
CA GLN A 2 -79.30 -26.96 8.27
C GLN A 2 -77.85 -27.42 8.51
N ARG A 3 -77.63 -28.73 8.49
CA ARG A 3 -76.31 -29.39 8.53
C ARG A 3 -75.80 -29.51 7.10
N SER A 4 -74.54 -29.19 6.83
CA SER A 4 -73.68 -29.74 5.75
C SER A 4 -72.45 -28.86 5.58
N LYS A 5 -71.22 -29.31 5.41
CA LYS A 5 -70.55 -30.62 5.35
C LYS A 5 -69.07 -30.31 5.67
N LEU A 6 -68.40 -31.17 6.44
CA LEU A 6 -66.94 -31.16 6.49
C LEU A 6 -66.38 -31.50 5.10
N ALA A 7 -65.39 -30.76 4.64
CA ALA A 7 -64.40 -31.24 3.69
C ALA A 7 -63.02 -30.88 4.24
N LEU A 8 -62.37 -31.92 4.77
CA LEU A 8 -60.99 -31.97 5.23
C LEU A 8 -60.10 -32.22 4.01
N ALA A 9 -59.18 -31.31 3.68
CA ALA A 9 -58.00 -31.52 2.81
C ALA A 9 -57.33 -30.16 2.56
N SER A 10 -56.02 -29.95 2.53
CA SER A 10 -54.85 -30.73 2.88
C SER A 10 -53.73 -29.69 3.04
N LEU A 11 -52.98 -29.79 4.12
CA LEU A 11 -51.78 -29.00 4.37
C LEU A 11 -50.70 -29.41 3.37
N LEU A 12 -50.26 -28.50 2.51
CA LEU A 12 -49.05 -28.64 1.70
C LEU A 12 -48.14 -27.44 2.00
N LEU A 13 -47.29 -27.67 3.00
CA LEU A 13 -46.08 -26.89 3.27
C LEU A 13 -45.14 -27.02 2.06
N ALA A 14 -45.05 -25.98 1.23
CA ALA A 14 -43.94 -25.85 0.29
C ALA A 14 -42.78 -25.15 1.01
N LEU A 15 -41.87 -25.95 1.59
CA LEU A 15 -40.54 -25.48 1.93
C LEU A 15 -39.82 -25.16 0.61
N ALA A 16 -39.81 -23.88 0.21
CA ALA A 16 -38.87 -23.41 -0.80
C ALA A 16 -37.47 -23.48 -0.20
N GLY A 17 -36.75 -24.54 -0.57
CA GLY A 17 -35.38 -24.79 -0.14
C GLY A 17 -34.45 -23.66 -0.56
N CYS A 18 -33.57 -23.27 0.36
CA CYS A 18 -32.36 -22.53 0.06
C CYS A 18 -31.49 -23.37 -0.87
N SER A 19 -31.44 -23.02 -2.15
CA SER A 19 -30.32 -23.45 -3.00
C SER A 19 -29.08 -22.69 -2.54
N PRO A 20 -27.95 -23.36 -2.23
CA PRO A 20 -26.66 -22.68 -2.25
C PRO A 20 -26.48 -22.24 -3.70
N SER A 21 -26.51 -20.93 -3.94
CA SER A 21 -25.96 -20.41 -5.19
C SER A 21 -24.46 -20.68 -5.07
N GLU A 22 -24.00 -21.79 -5.68
CA GLU A 22 -22.61 -21.91 -6.10
C GLU A 22 -22.32 -20.65 -6.91
N GLN A 23 -21.69 -19.68 -6.26
CA GLN A 23 -20.93 -18.67 -6.96
C GLN A 23 -19.85 -19.47 -7.67
N ALA A 24 -20.16 -19.85 -8.92
CA ALA A 24 -19.17 -20.27 -9.87
C ALA A 24 -18.07 -19.23 -9.80
N THR A 25 -16.93 -19.62 -9.23
CA THR A 25 -15.67 -18.90 -9.41
C THR A 25 -15.58 -18.63 -10.90
N ALA A 26 -15.77 -17.37 -11.27
CA ALA A 26 -15.56 -16.94 -12.64
C ALA A 26 -14.17 -17.45 -13.03
N PRO A 27 -14.03 -18.15 -14.17
CA PRO A 27 -12.72 -18.59 -14.60
C PRO A 27 -11.78 -17.38 -14.58
N LEU A 28 -10.62 -17.53 -13.95
CA LEU A 28 -9.55 -16.55 -14.00
C LEU A 28 -9.37 -16.18 -15.48
N GLN A 29 -9.76 -14.95 -15.82
CA GLN A 29 -9.55 -14.42 -17.16
C GLN A 29 -8.05 -14.59 -17.46
N PRO A 30 -7.67 -15.07 -18.65
CA PRO A 30 -6.27 -15.06 -19.05
C PRO A 30 -5.73 -13.66 -18.80
N VAL A 31 -4.61 -13.56 -18.10
CA VAL A 31 -3.90 -12.30 -17.88
C VAL A 31 -3.79 -11.64 -19.25
N ALA A 32 -4.54 -10.56 -19.47
CA ALA A 32 -4.43 -9.75 -20.67
C ALA A 32 -2.95 -9.45 -20.90
N ASP A 33 -2.50 -9.48 -22.15
CA ASP A 33 -1.11 -9.22 -22.55
C ASP A 33 -0.57 -8.03 -21.74
N ASN A 34 0.30 -8.30 -20.76
CA ASN A 34 0.85 -7.25 -19.91
C ASN A 34 1.72 -6.36 -20.80
N PRO A 35 1.33 -5.11 -21.09
CA PRO A 35 2.10 -4.26 -22.00
C PRO A 35 3.42 -3.79 -21.38
N PHE A 36 3.62 -4.05 -20.09
CA PHE A 36 4.78 -3.61 -19.35
C PHE A 36 5.86 -4.70 -19.29
N LYS A 37 7.11 -4.28 -19.55
CA LYS A 37 8.30 -5.06 -19.21
C LYS A 37 8.74 -4.71 -17.80
N LEU A 38 8.58 -5.64 -16.86
CA LEU A 38 8.99 -5.44 -15.47
C LEU A 38 10.53 -5.46 -15.36
N SER A 39 11.09 -4.50 -14.60
CA SER A 39 12.51 -4.47 -14.24
C SER A 39 12.91 -5.53 -13.21
N GLY A 40 11.94 -6.12 -12.53
CA GLY A 40 12.11 -7.09 -11.43
C GLY A 40 10.80 -7.32 -10.67
N ASP A 41 10.85 -8.16 -9.65
CA ASP A 41 9.73 -8.46 -8.76
C ASP A 41 9.51 -7.35 -7.69
N VAL A 42 8.62 -7.59 -6.72
CA VAL A 42 8.37 -6.66 -5.61
C VAL A 42 9.64 -6.41 -4.79
N LYS A 43 10.40 -7.47 -4.46
CA LYS A 43 11.62 -7.34 -3.67
C LYS A 43 12.64 -6.46 -4.37
N HIS A 44 12.77 -6.58 -5.69
CA HIS A 44 13.61 -5.70 -6.49
C HIS A 44 13.17 -4.24 -6.39
N ILE A 45 11.86 -3.94 -6.52
CA ILE A 45 11.35 -2.57 -6.39
C ILE A 45 11.60 -2.01 -4.98
N MET A 46 11.36 -2.81 -3.94
CA MET A 46 11.62 -2.40 -2.56
C MET A 46 13.10 -2.06 -2.38
N GLN A 47 14.00 -3.00 -2.65
CA GLN A 47 15.42 -2.86 -2.31
C GLN A 47 16.19 -1.85 -3.17
N TRP A 48 15.86 -1.75 -4.46
CA TRP A 48 16.70 -0.99 -5.42
C TRP A 48 16.07 0.32 -5.89
N VAL A 49 14.80 0.56 -5.59
CA VAL A 49 14.09 1.75 -6.04
C VAL A 49 13.51 2.50 -4.86
N LEU A 50 12.69 1.84 -4.03
CA LEU A 50 11.94 2.50 -2.96
C LEU A 50 12.80 2.77 -1.72
N ASP A 51 13.48 1.75 -1.19
CA ASP A 51 14.29 1.85 0.04
C ASP A 51 15.34 2.98 -0.05
N PRO A 52 16.23 3.04 -1.06
CA PRO A 52 17.23 4.11 -1.13
C PRO A 52 16.61 5.51 -1.32
N ALA A 53 15.45 5.61 -1.96
CA ALA A 53 14.74 6.87 -2.12
C ALA A 53 14.09 7.33 -0.81
N ALA A 54 13.53 6.40 -0.04
CA ALA A 54 12.98 6.68 1.29
C ALA A 54 14.09 7.08 2.26
N ASP A 55 15.22 6.38 2.25
CA ASP A 55 16.41 6.71 3.06
C ASP A 55 16.90 8.13 2.77
N ALA A 56 16.98 8.54 1.49
CA ALA A 56 17.38 9.90 1.13
C ALA A 56 16.40 10.98 1.66
N VAL A 57 15.10 10.67 1.74
CA VAL A 57 14.10 11.55 2.36
C VAL A 57 14.30 11.62 3.88
N TRP A 58 14.48 10.48 4.55
CA TRP A 58 14.66 10.42 6.00
C TRP A 58 15.98 11.03 6.48
N ASP A 59 17.07 10.80 5.76
CA ASP A 59 18.39 11.38 6.05
C ASP A 59 18.42 12.91 5.91
N SER A 60 17.39 13.47 5.30
CA SER A 60 17.21 14.90 5.06
C SER A 60 16.13 15.54 5.96
N ALA A 61 15.56 14.80 6.91
CA ALA A 61 14.43 15.25 7.71
C ALA A 61 14.69 15.13 9.21
N GLY A 62 14.26 16.15 9.98
CA GLY A 62 14.45 16.19 11.43
C GLY A 62 15.85 16.61 11.86
N SER A 63 16.27 16.18 13.06
CA SER A 63 17.54 16.58 13.66
C SER A 63 18.19 15.46 14.47
N ILE A 64 19.50 15.61 14.70
CA ILE A 64 20.27 14.70 15.57
C ILE A 64 20.93 15.47 16.71
N ILE A 65 21.07 14.81 17.85
CA ILE A 65 21.83 15.36 19.00
C ILE A 65 23.30 14.98 18.84
N THR A 66 24.18 15.98 18.92
CA THR A 66 25.64 15.81 18.87
C THR A 66 26.29 16.34 20.14
N ALA A 67 27.58 16.07 20.34
CA ALA A 67 28.34 16.64 21.45
C ALA A 67 28.38 18.18 21.44
N ALA A 68 28.19 18.81 20.27
CA ALA A 68 28.15 20.26 20.11
C ALA A 68 26.73 20.85 20.21
N GLY A 69 25.70 20.03 20.41
CA GLY A 69 24.28 20.43 20.40
C GLY A 69 23.48 19.75 19.28
N THR A 70 22.27 20.25 19.02
CA THR A 70 21.37 19.73 17.97
C THR A 70 21.83 20.17 16.58
N ARG A 71 21.80 19.26 15.62
CA ARG A 71 22.07 19.52 14.20
C ARG A 71 20.86 19.12 13.36
N GLU A 72 20.33 20.08 12.62
CA GLU A 72 19.29 19.83 11.62
C GLU A 72 19.84 18.99 10.45
N LEU A 73 19.00 18.08 9.96
CA LEU A 73 19.30 17.22 8.80
C LEU A 73 18.83 17.85 7.48
N ALA A 74 17.90 18.81 7.56
CA ALA A 74 17.37 19.51 6.39
C ALA A 74 18.51 20.09 5.50
N PRO A 75 18.41 19.95 4.17
CA PRO A 75 19.38 20.54 3.27
C PRO A 75 19.47 22.06 3.44
N THR A 76 20.66 22.61 3.22
CA THR A 76 20.91 24.07 3.30
C THR A 76 21.17 24.69 1.93
N THR A 77 21.03 23.90 0.87
CA THR A 77 21.27 24.33 -0.51
C THR A 77 20.13 23.89 -1.42
N ASP A 78 19.85 24.68 -2.44
CA ASP A 78 18.82 24.37 -3.43
C ASP A 78 19.07 23.02 -4.12
N ALA A 79 20.34 22.70 -4.40
CA ALA A 79 20.71 21.41 -4.98
C ALA A 79 20.41 20.23 -4.04
N GLY A 80 20.59 20.41 -2.73
CA GLY A 80 20.23 19.40 -1.74
C GLY A 80 18.72 19.21 -1.65
N TRP A 81 17.95 20.31 -1.60
CA TRP A 81 16.49 20.25 -1.62
C TRP A 81 15.93 19.60 -2.88
N LEU A 82 16.49 19.93 -4.05
CA LEU A 82 16.12 19.29 -5.31
C LEU A 82 16.42 17.79 -5.31
N ALA A 83 17.53 17.36 -4.68
CA ALA A 83 17.83 15.94 -4.53
C ALA A 83 16.77 15.23 -3.66
N VAL A 84 16.30 15.85 -2.58
CA VAL A 84 15.21 15.30 -1.76
C VAL A 84 13.91 15.26 -2.56
N GLU A 85 13.57 16.33 -3.30
CA GLU A 85 12.39 16.38 -4.17
C GLU A 85 12.38 15.22 -5.17
N HIS A 86 13.51 14.96 -5.83
CA HIS A 86 13.64 13.83 -6.77
C HIS A 86 13.44 12.48 -6.09
N ASN A 87 14.02 12.26 -4.91
CA ASN A 87 13.85 10.99 -4.19
C ASN A 87 12.40 10.81 -3.70
N ALA A 88 11.75 11.87 -3.22
CA ALA A 88 10.33 11.83 -2.87
C ALA A 88 9.44 11.51 -4.09
N ALA A 89 9.77 12.03 -5.28
CA ALA A 89 9.09 11.66 -6.51
C ALA A 89 9.27 10.17 -6.86
N VAL A 90 10.45 9.59 -6.59
CA VAL A 90 10.70 8.14 -6.73
C VAL A 90 9.87 7.33 -5.75
N VAL A 91 9.74 7.77 -4.49
CA VAL A 91 8.84 7.14 -3.50
C VAL A 91 7.41 7.13 -4.03
N ALA A 92 6.93 8.29 -4.51
CA ALA A 92 5.58 8.42 -5.05
C ALA A 92 5.36 7.49 -6.26
N ALA A 93 6.29 7.49 -7.23
CA ALA A 93 6.21 6.63 -8.41
C ALA A 93 6.25 5.13 -8.05
N SER A 94 7.02 4.76 -7.02
CA SER A 94 7.15 3.36 -6.58
C SER A 94 5.83 2.77 -6.08
N GLY A 95 4.95 3.56 -5.48
CA GLY A 95 3.59 3.12 -5.15
C GLY A 95 2.86 2.55 -6.38
N ASN A 96 2.94 3.22 -7.53
CA ASN A 96 2.36 2.73 -8.77
C ASN A 96 3.14 1.55 -9.38
N LEU A 97 4.47 1.49 -9.20
CA LEU A 97 5.27 0.33 -9.65
C LEU A 97 4.83 -0.97 -8.96
N LEU A 98 4.35 -0.89 -7.72
CA LEU A 98 3.79 -2.02 -6.97
C LEU A 98 2.40 -2.45 -7.45
N LEU A 99 1.71 -1.60 -8.22
CA LEU A 99 0.40 -1.88 -8.81
C LEU A 99 0.46 -2.44 -10.23
N MET A 100 1.66 -2.54 -10.81
CA MET A 100 1.82 -3.10 -12.14
C MET A 100 1.37 -4.57 -12.18
N PRO A 101 0.76 -5.04 -13.27
CA PRO A 101 0.44 -6.45 -13.45
C PRO A 101 1.70 -7.30 -13.28
N GLY A 102 1.60 -8.37 -12.47
CA GLY A 102 2.74 -9.21 -12.08
C GLY A 102 3.42 -8.82 -10.76
N ARG A 103 3.04 -7.69 -10.13
CA ARG A 103 3.47 -7.31 -8.77
C ARG A 103 2.30 -7.09 -7.81
N ALA A 104 1.18 -6.59 -8.32
CA ALA A 104 -0.01 -6.38 -7.50
C ALA A 104 -0.54 -7.69 -6.88
N VAL A 105 -0.81 -7.68 -5.58
CA VAL A 105 -1.31 -8.84 -4.84
C VAL A 105 -2.84 -8.88 -4.83
N ASP A 106 -3.48 -7.76 -4.50
CA ASP A 106 -4.94 -7.62 -4.47
C ASP A 106 -5.40 -6.19 -4.81
N ASN A 107 -6.69 -6.05 -5.11
CA ASN A 107 -7.33 -4.76 -5.40
C ASN A 107 -7.97 -4.13 -4.14
N GLN A 108 -7.48 -4.48 -2.96
CA GLN A 108 -7.99 -4.00 -1.69
C GLN A 108 -6.86 -3.42 -0.83
N GLY A 109 -6.33 -4.21 0.12
CA GLY A 109 -5.29 -3.75 1.04
C GLY A 109 -4.04 -3.32 0.29
N TRP A 110 -3.57 -4.13 -0.66
CA TRP A 110 -2.37 -3.85 -1.43
C TRP A 110 -2.53 -2.59 -2.26
N GLN A 111 -3.65 -2.49 -2.99
CA GLN A 111 -3.97 -1.31 -3.80
C GLN A 111 -4.04 -0.04 -2.97
N ASN A 112 -4.80 -0.05 -1.89
CA ASN A 112 -5.02 1.12 -1.05
C ASN A 112 -3.72 1.58 -0.37
N ILE A 113 -2.90 0.65 0.12
CA ILE A 113 -1.64 0.99 0.79
C ILE A 113 -0.62 1.51 -0.23
N ALA A 114 -0.55 0.92 -1.42
CA ALA A 114 0.33 1.39 -2.49
C ALA A 114 -0.05 2.80 -2.98
N GLN A 115 -1.36 3.10 -3.09
CA GLN A 115 -1.84 4.46 -3.37
C GLN A 115 -1.50 5.43 -2.22
N GLY A 116 -1.64 4.98 -0.97
CA GLY A 116 -1.19 5.76 0.19
C GLY A 116 0.31 6.08 0.16
N LEU A 117 1.14 5.21 -0.43
CA LEU A 117 2.57 5.48 -0.66
C LEU A 117 2.77 6.56 -1.72
N VAL A 118 1.96 6.55 -2.79
CA VAL A 118 1.95 7.63 -3.79
C VAL A 118 1.67 8.97 -3.11
N ASP A 119 0.60 9.02 -2.31
CA ASP A 119 0.17 10.24 -1.62
C ASP A 119 1.24 10.74 -0.64
N ALA A 120 1.81 9.85 0.18
CA ALA A 120 2.88 10.22 1.12
C ALA A 120 4.15 10.72 0.40
N GLY A 121 4.53 10.10 -0.71
CA GLY A 121 5.64 10.57 -1.54
C GLY A 121 5.38 11.95 -2.16
N LEU A 122 4.16 12.21 -2.63
CA LEU A 122 3.78 13.53 -3.16
C LEU A 122 3.79 14.62 -2.08
N LEU A 123 3.40 14.30 -0.85
CA LEU A 123 3.54 15.22 0.28
C LEU A 123 5.00 15.54 0.58
N ALA A 124 5.87 14.53 0.60
CA ALA A 124 7.31 14.73 0.79
C ALA A 124 7.93 15.55 -0.36
N GLN A 125 7.50 15.30 -1.60
CA GLN A 125 7.97 16.04 -2.77
C GLN A 125 7.56 17.52 -2.67
N ALA A 126 6.31 17.81 -2.29
CA ALA A 126 5.85 19.17 -2.10
C ALA A 126 6.58 19.88 -0.96
N ALA A 127 6.83 19.19 0.16
CA ALA A 127 7.61 19.72 1.28
C ALA A 127 9.05 20.07 0.86
N ALA A 128 9.73 19.16 0.15
CA ALA A 128 11.08 19.38 -0.35
C ALA A 128 11.16 20.55 -1.34
N LYS A 129 10.21 20.63 -2.27
CA LYS A 129 10.10 21.74 -3.23
C LYS A 129 9.93 23.09 -2.55
N ASN A 130 9.19 23.12 -1.45
CA ASN A 130 8.95 24.34 -0.66
C ASN A 130 10.05 24.60 0.40
N GLN A 131 11.06 23.72 0.48
CA GLN A 131 12.11 23.75 1.51
C GLN A 131 11.54 23.79 2.95
N ASP A 132 10.44 23.08 3.17
CA ASP A 132 9.72 23.03 4.45
C ASP A 132 10.16 21.80 5.24
N SER A 133 11.08 22.00 6.19
CA SER A 133 11.68 20.92 6.99
C SER A 133 10.67 20.21 7.89
N ASP A 134 9.70 20.94 8.43
CA ASP A 134 8.70 20.39 9.34
C ASP A 134 7.72 19.52 8.56
N ALA A 135 7.23 20.03 7.42
CA ALA A 135 6.38 19.25 6.53
C ALA A 135 7.10 18.02 5.97
N LEU A 136 8.41 18.13 5.71
CA LEU A 136 9.22 16.99 5.24
C LEU A 136 9.33 15.91 6.32
N PHE A 137 9.54 16.31 7.58
CA PHE A 137 9.56 15.38 8.71
C PHE A 137 8.22 14.65 8.89
N ASP A 138 7.11 15.39 8.83
CA ASP A 138 5.77 14.81 8.92
C ASP A 138 5.47 13.84 7.77
N ALA A 139 5.87 14.20 6.54
CA ALA A 139 5.74 13.34 5.38
C ALA A 139 6.62 12.08 5.49
N GLY A 140 7.85 12.20 5.98
CA GLY A 140 8.72 11.07 6.30
C GLY A 140 8.08 10.10 7.29
N GLY A 141 7.40 10.62 8.32
CA GLY A 141 6.61 9.83 9.26
C GLY A 141 5.40 9.15 8.63
N GLN A 142 4.74 9.78 7.64
CA GLN A 142 3.67 9.16 6.86
C GLN A 142 4.17 8.00 6.01
N ILE A 143 5.29 8.18 5.30
CA ILE A 143 5.94 7.11 4.53
C ILE A 143 6.22 5.92 5.45
N TYR A 144 6.83 6.14 6.62
CA TYR A 144 7.10 5.08 7.60
C TYR A 144 5.82 4.29 7.99
N ARG A 145 4.73 4.99 8.29
CA ARG A 145 3.46 4.35 8.67
C ARG A 145 2.86 3.52 7.52
N VAL A 146 2.94 4.00 6.29
CA VAL A 146 2.51 3.26 5.09
C VAL A 146 3.34 1.99 4.92
N CYS A 147 4.68 2.09 5.03
CA CYS A 147 5.57 0.94 4.94
C CYS A 147 5.23 -0.11 6.01
N LYS A 148 5.06 0.31 7.26
CA LYS A 148 4.66 -0.59 8.36
C LYS A 148 3.30 -1.25 8.12
N SER A 149 2.32 -0.50 7.61
CA SER A 149 1.00 -1.04 7.27
C SER A 149 1.11 -2.17 6.24
N CYS A 150 1.85 -1.95 5.15
CA CYS A 150 2.07 -2.95 4.12
C CYS A 150 2.81 -4.19 4.66
N HIS A 151 3.96 -3.97 5.29
CA HIS A 151 4.84 -5.07 5.73
C HIS A 151 4.18 -5.93 6.81
N SER A 152 3.33 -5.33 7.64
CA SER A 152 2.58 -6.07 8.65
C SER A 152 1.58 -7.07 8.07
N VAL A 153 1.12 -6.89 6.82
CA VAL A 153 0.12 -7.76 6.19
C VAL A 153 0.77 -8.72 5.19
N TYR A 154 1.73 -8.23 4.40
CA TYR A 154 2.21 -8.94 3.20
C TYR A 154 3.62 -9.54 3.33
N ILE A 155 4.36 -9.24 4.40
CA ILE A 155 5.77 -9.67 4.60
C ILE A 155 5.92 -10.58 5.84
N GLN A 156 4.83 -11.05 6.44
CA GLN A 156 4.91 -12.00 7.57
C GLN A 156 5.53 -13.33 7.09
N GLY A 157 6.74 -13.66 7.56
CA GLY A 157 7.44 -14.90 7.22
C GLY A 157 8.97 -14.84 7.17
N ASP A 158 9.57 -13.65 7.13
CA ASP A 158 11.03 -13.46 7.10
C ASP A 158 11.57 -12.99 8.46
N GLU A 159 11.28 -13.72 9.55
CA GLU A 159 12.17 -13.58 10.72
C GLU A 159 13.55 -14.10 10.30
N PRO A 160 14.62 -13.30 10.39
CA PRO A 160 15.95 -13.88 10.33
C PRO A 160 16.04 -14.87 11.48
N GLU A 161 16.27 -16.14 11.16
CA GLU A 161 16.73 -17.15 12.11
C GLU A 161 17.78 -16.48 13.01
N GLN A 162 17.44 -16.34 14.29
CA GLN A 162 18.28 -15.72 15.30
C GLN A 162 19.66 -16.38 15.20
N SER A 163 20.64 -15.64 14.68
CA SER A 163 22.03 -16.05 14.75
C SER A 163 22.61 -15.58 16.09
N PRO A 164 23.43 -16.42 16.74
CA PRO A 164 23.65 -16.46 18.18
C PRO A 164 24.36 -15.24 18.78
#